data_AF-C7PYT2-F1
#
_entry.id   AF-C7PYT2-F1
#
_cell.length_a   1.000
_cell.length_b   1.000
_cell.length_c   1.000
_cell.angle_alpha   90.00
_cell.angle_beta   90.00
_cell.angle_gamma   90.00
#
_symmetry.space_group_name_H-M   'P 1'
#
loop_
_entity.id
_entity.type
_entity.pdbx_description
1 polymer ?
#
loop_
_entity_poly.entity_id
_entity_poly.type
_entity_poly.pdbx_seq_one_letter_code
_entity_poly.pdbx_strand_id
1 'polypeptide(L)'
;MLEIDDAAKRAFEQVIGKLRSVRRSARISQAALSHHIGVLGKTISEWENLRLDPTLVNLTRWSDALGWCLVVIGPDGKVLLPEPLWLLPGETRDSFGLRRLAGPLKSRRQDLPSSQKGLGRLVGVSGSSISYWELVRIPPRSIAQFVWAQKLGCSIALWPNELSGTGPYSRYGPVPRIESGG
;
A
#
# COMPACT_ATOMS: atom_id res chain seq x y z
N MET A 1 -8.08 -20.66 5.11
CA MET A 1 -9.05 -19.61 4.76
C MET A 1 -8.51 -18.32 5.36
N LEU A 2 -8.46 -17.21 4.61
CA LEU A 2 -7.98 -15.93 5.14
C LEU A 2 -8.94 -15.52 6.27
N GLU A 3 -8.46 -15.49 7.50
CA GLU A 3 -9.22 -14.94 8.61
C GLU A 3 -9.12 -13.42 8.53
N ILE A 4 -10.19 -12.78 8.06
CA ILE A 4 -10.23 -11.32 7.95
C ILE A 4 -10.36 -10.76 9.36
N ASP A 5 -9.24 -10.22 9.84
CA ASP A 5 -9.17 -9.49 11.10
C ASP A 5 -9.96 -8.17 10.98
N ASP A 6 -10.92 -7.94 11.87
CA ASP A 6 -11.73 -6.72 11.86
C ASP A 6 -10.88 -5.44 11.94
N ALA A 7 -9.73 -5.50 12.62
CA ALA A 7 -8.80 -4.36 12.65
C ALA A 7 -8.15 -4.12 11.28
N ALA A 8 -7.76 -5.19 10.57
CA ALA A 8 -7.23 -5.09 9.22
C ALA A 8 -8.27 -4.54 8.24
N LYS A 9 -9.52 -5.00 8.34
CA LYS A 9 -10.64 -4.50 7.53
C LYS A 9 -10.89 -3.02 7.78
N ARG A 10 -11.00 -2.59 9.05
CA ARG A 10 -11.17 -1.16 9.38
C ARG A 10 -10.02 -0.30 8.86
N ALA A 11 -8.78 -0.74 9.01
CA ALA A 11 -7.62 -0.01 8.51
C ALA A 11 -7.65 0.13 6.98
N PHE A 12 -8.05 -0.93 6.26
CA PHE A 12 -8.22 -0.88 4.81
C PHE A 12 -9.33 0.11 4.40
N GLU A 13 -10.49 0.04 5.03
CA GLU A 13 -11.61 0.96 4.76
C GLU A 13 -11.24 2.42 5.06
N GLN A 14 -10.46 2.68 6.12
CA GLN A 14 -9.94 4.00 6.44
C GLN A 14 -9.01 4.54 5.35
N VAL A 15 -8.12 3.71 4.80
CA VAL A 15 -7.25 4.08 3.68
C VAL A 15 -8.09 4.45 2.46
N ILE A 16 -9.09 3.63 2.10
CA ILE A 16 -9.99 3.92 0.97
C ILE A 16 -10.77 5.23 1.19
N GLY A 17 -11.35 5.41 2.37
CA GLY A 17 -12.08 6.63 2.74
C GLY A 17 -11.20 7.88 2.68
N LYS A 18 -9.95 7.78 3.12
CA LYS A 18 -8.99 8.88 3.06
C LYS A 18 -8.58 9.20 1.63
N LEU A 19 -8.31 8.22 0.77
CA LEU A 19 -8.01 8.46 -0.65
C LEU A 19 -9.18 9.16 -1.37
N ARG A 20 -10.41 8.70 -1.10
CA ARG A 20 -11.64 9.34 -1.61
C ARG A 20 -11.73 10.80 -1.15
N SER A 21 -11.48 11.06 0.13
CA SER A 21 -11.50 12.42 0.69
C SER A 21 -10.43 13.31 0.04
N VAL A 22 -9.19 12.83 -0.06
CA VAL A 22 -8.08 13.56 -0.69
C VAL A 22 -8.42 13.90 -2.13
N ARG A 23 -8.90 12.95 -2.93
CA ARG A 23 -9.30 13.18 -4.32
C ARG A 23 -10.35 14.29 -4.42
N ARG A 24 -11.39 14.23 -3.58
CA ARG A 24 -12.48 15.21 -3.57
C ARG A 24 -11.98 16.60 -3.17
N SER A 25 -11.14 16.70 -2.15
CA SER A 25 -10.53 17.97 -1.73
C SER A 25 -9.65 18.58 -2.81
N ALA A 26 -8.96 17.74 -3.61
CA ALA A 26 -8.17 18.16 -4.77
C ALA A 26 -9.02 18.44 -6.03
N ARG A 27 -10.36 18.28 -5.96
CA ARG A 27 -11.30 18.42 -7.09
C ARG A 27 -10.94 17.55 -8.31
N ILE A 28 -10.25 16.43 -8.09
CA ILE A 28 -9.93 15.48 -9.16
C ILE A 28 -11.16 14.62 -9.45
N SER A 29 -11.63 14.57 -10.69
CA SER A 29 -12.75 13.69 -11.05
C SER A 29 -12.35 12.21 -11.02
N GLN A 30 -13.33 11.31 -10.87
CA GLN A 30 -13.05 9.87 -10.96
C GLN A 30 -12.51 9.48 -12.35
N ALA A 31 -12.98 10.16 -13.41
CA ALA A 31 -12.52 9.96 -14.77
C ALA A 31 -11.07 10.41 -15.00
N ALA A 32 -10.69 11.56 -14.44
CA ALA A 32 -9.30 12.05 -14.50
C ALA A 32 -8.35 11.10 -13.76
N LEU A 33 -8.75 10.65 -12.56
CA LEU A 33 -7.96 9.66 -11.81
C LEU A 33 -7.86 8.33 -12.56
N SER A 34 -8.97 7.82 -13.09
CA SER A 34 -8.97 6.53 -13.78
C SER A 34 -8.09 6.55 -15.02
N HIS A 35 -8.16 7.64 -15.80
CA HIS A 35 -7.29 7.85 -16.94
C HIS A 35 -5.82 7.88 -16.53
N HIS A 36 -5.49 8.61 -15.46
CA HIS A 36 -4.12 8.72 -14.97
C HIS A 36 -3.51 7.40 -14.49
N ILE A 37 -4.27 6.56 -13.78
CA ILE A 37 -3.75 5.28 -13.26
C ILE A 37 -4.02 4.07 -14.18
N GLY A 38 -4.62 4.31 -15.36
CA GLY A 38 -4.85 3.30 -16.39
C GLY A 38 -5.94 2.28 -16.05
N VAL A 39 -7.06 2.73 -15.47
CA VAL A 39 -8.23 1.87 -15.19
C VAL A 39 -9.52 2.47 -15.75
N LEU A 40 -10.59 1.67 -15.80
CA LEU A 40 -11.91 2.14 -16.22
C LEU A 40 -12.50 3.13 -15.19
N GLY A 41 -13.22 4.16 -15.63
CA GLY A 41 -13.83 5.15 -14.74
C GLY A 41 -14.76 4.52 -13.69
N LYS A 42 -15.54 3.51 -14.09
CA LYS A 42 -16.41 2.75 -13.18
C LYS A 42 -15.65 2.09 -12.02
N THR A 43 -14.41 1.64 -12.28
CA THR A 43 -13.58 0.95 -11.30
C THR A 43 -13.24 1.84 -10.10
N ILE A 44 -12.96 3.13 -10.31
CA ILE A 44 -12.72 4.08 -9.21
C ILE A 44 -13.96 4.20 -8.32
N SER A 45 -15.15 4.28 -8.93
CA SER A 45 -16.41 4.35 -8.19
C SER A 45 -16.67 3.07 -7.39
N GLU A 46 -16.39 1.89 -7.96
CA GLU A 46 -16.52 0.62 -7.26
C GLU A 46 -15.56 0.52 -6.07
N TRP A 47 -14.32 0.99 -6.21
CA TRP A 47 -13.35 1.04 -5.11
C TRP A 47 -13.74 2.01 -4.00
N GLU A 48 -14.13 3.25 -4.36
CA GLU A 48 -14.53 4.29 -3.38
C GLU A 48 -15.78 3.94 -2.56
N ASN A 49 -16.60 3.02 -3.06
CA ASN A 49 -17.79 2.53 -2.40
C ASN A 49 -17.62 1.11 -1.84
N LEU A 50 -16.38 0.59 -1.79
CA LEU A 50 -16.05 -0.74 -1.27
C LEU A 50 -16.86 -1.88 -1.92
N ARG A 51 -17.29 -1.69 -3.18
CA ARG A 51 -17.98 -2.72 -3.98
C ARG A 51 -16.98 -3.68 -4.63
N LEU A 52 -15.76 -3.21 -4.84
CA LEU A 52 -14.63 -3.98 -5.36
C LEU A 52 -13.36 -3.54 -4.63
N ASP A 53 -12.51 -4.48 -4.27
CA ASP A 53 -11.20 -4.14 -3.71
C ASP A 53 -10.20 -3.81 -4.83
N PRO A 54 -9.46 -2.68 -4.77
CA PRO A 54 -8.29 -2.51 -5.62
C PRO A 54 -7.27 -3.62 -5.35
N THR A 55 -6.56 -4.05 -6.38
CA THR A 55 -5.32 -4.82 -6.19
C THR A 55 -4.29 -3.97 -5.44
N LEU A 56 -3.29 -4.59 -4.81
CA LEU A 56 -2.30 -3.82 -4.05
C LEU A 56 -1.55 -2.82 -4.94
N VAL A 57 -1.23 -3.21 -6.17
CA VAL A 57 -0.62 -2.33 -7.19
C VAL A 57 -1.53 -1.14 -7.53
N ASN A 58 -2.83 -1.38 -7.69
CA ASN A 58 -3.76 -0.29 -7.97
C ASN A 58 -3.94 0.65 -6.77
N LEU A 59 -3.91 0.11 -5.55
CA LEU A 59 -3.97 0.91 -4.33
C LEU A 59 -2.71 1.79 -4.18
N THR A 60 -1.52 1.26 -4.49
CA THR A 60 -0.28 2.06 -4.51
C THR A 60 -0.35 3.15 -5.57
N ARG A 61 -0.74 2.82 -6.82
CA ARG A 61 -0.90 3.80 -7.90
C ARG A 61 -1.90 4.90 -7.56
N TRP A 62 -3.05 4.54 -6.98
CA TRP A 62 -4.05 5.50 -6.55
C TRP A 62 -3.49 6.44 -5.48
N SER A 63 -2.79 5.91 -4.46
CA SER A 63 -2.16 6.76 -3.45
C SER A 63 -1.12 7.71 -4.05
N ASP A 64 -0.23 7.19 -4.90
CA ASP A 64 0.86 7.97 -5.51
C ASP A 64 0.29 9.07 -6.43
N ALA A 65 -0.75 8.78 -7.22
CA ALA A 65 -1.42 9.73 -8.10
C ALA A 65 -2.04 10.93 -7.36
N LEU A 66 -2.38 10.75 -6.08
CA LEU A 66 -2.91 11.81 -5.22
C LEU A 66 -1.82 12.52 -4.38
N GLY A 67 -0.54 12.17 -4.57
CA GLY A 67 0.58 12.72 -3.80
C GLY A 67 0.72 12.12 -2.40
N TRP A 68 0.24 10.90 -2.20
CA TRP A 68 0.39 10.14 -0.95
C TRP A 68 1.15 8.84 -1.24
N CYS A 69 1.59 8.16 -0.20
CA CYS A 69 2.07 6.79 -0.32
C CYS A 69 1.51 5.92 0.79
N LEU A 70 1.36 4.62 0.51
CA LEU A 70 1.13 3.63 1.56
C LEU A 70 2.45 3.37 2.29
N VAL A 71 2.39 3.37 3.62
CA VAL A 71 3.51 3.09 4.50
C VAL A 71 3.13 2.05 5.55
N VAL A 72 4.13 1.34 6.06
CA VAL A 72 3.98 0.45 7.22
C VAL A 72 4.30 1.24 8.47
N ILE A 73 3.41 1.21 9.45
CA ILE A 73 3.61 1.79 10.78
C ILE A 73 3.91 0.65 11.75
N GLY A 74 5.03 0.73 12.46
CA GLY A 74 5.45 -0.25 13.44
C GLY A 74 4.64 -0.22 14.74
N PRO A 75 4.86 -1.18 15.65
CA PRO A 75 4.18 -1.23 16.94
C PRO A 75 4.43 0.01 17.82
N ASP A 76 5.53 0.72 17.59
CA ASP A 76 5.91 1.95 18.28
C ASP A 76 5.30 3.22 17.64
N GLY A 77 4.44 3.05 16.63
CA GLY A 77 3.79 4.16 15.93
C GLY A 77 4.68 4.84 14.88
N LYS A 78 5.91 4.37 14.65
CA LYS A 78 6.83 4.97 13.67
C LYS A 78 6.67 4.35 12.30
N VAL A 79 6.92 5.16 11.26
CA VAL A 79 7.00 4.66 9.88
C VAL A 79 8.19 3.72 9.76
N LEU A 80 7.94 2.48 9.38
CA LEU A 80 8.98 1.52 9.02
C LEU A 80 9.35 1.71 7.56
N LEU A 81 10.64 1.93 7.32
CA LEU A 81 11.19 2.24 6.02
C LEU A 81 11.81 1.00 5.38
N PRO A 82 11.65 0.79 4.06
CA PRO A 82 12.37 -0.28 3.36
C PRO A 82 13.85 0.10 3.19
N GLU A 83 14.71 -0.91 3.12
CA GLU A 83 16.06 -0.76 2.60
C GLU A 83 16.19 -1.46 1.23
N PRO A 84 16.70 -0.79 0.18
CA PRO A 84 17.02 0.63 0.12
C PRO A 84 15.80 1.56 -0.02
N LEU A 85 15.98 2.81 0.40
CA LEU A 85 14.99 3.91 0.35
C LEU A 85 14.87 4.59 -1.02
N TRP A 86 15.28 3.95 -2.11
CA TRP A 86 15.23 4.53 -3.46
C TRP A 86 14.87 3.47 -4.50
N LEU A 87 14.48 3.94 -5.68
CA LEU A 87 14.21 3.12 -6.85
C LEU A 87 15.52 2.48 -7.33
N LEU A 88 15.55 1.16 -7.45
CA LEU A 88 16.70 0.44 -7.97
C LEU A 88 16.82 0.62 -9.49
N PRO A 89 18.04 0.49 -10.07
CA PRO A 89 18.20 0.47 -11.52
C PRO A 89 17.31 -0.60 -12.17
N GLY A 90 16.47 -0.19 -13.13
CA GLY A 90 15.53 -1.07 -13.82
C GLY A 90 14.26 -1.43 -13.03
N GLU A 91 14.10 -0.95 -11.79
CA GLU A 91 12.88 -1.17 -11.01
C GLU A 91 11.76 -0.26 -11.49
N THR A 92 10.55 -0.83 -11.63
CA THR A 92 9.36 -0.04 -11.94
C THR A 92 8.81 0.63 -10.69
N ARG A 93 8.02 1.70 -10.85
CA ARG A 93 7.34 2.35 -9.72
C ARG A 93 6.40 1.40 -8.97
N ASP A 94 5.74 0.47 -9.67
CA ASP A 94 4.87 -0.52 -9.04
C ASP A 94 5.68 -1.50 -8.19
N SER A 95 6.77 -2.05 -8.74
CA SER A 95 7.68 -2.95 -8.01
C SER A 95 8.23 -2.26 -6.77
N PHE A 96 8.61 -0.99 -6.91
CA PHE A 96 9.06 -0.17 -5.80
C PHE A 96 7.96 0.04 -4.74
N GLY A 97 6.75 0.42 -5.15
CA GLY A 97 5.60 0.60 -4.27
C GLY A 97 5.29 -0.66 -3.45
N LEU A 98 5.33 -1.83 -4.10
CA LEU A 98 5.15 -3.11 -3.41
C LEU A 98 6.30 -3.42 -2.45
N ARG A 99 7.56 -3.18 -2.86
CA ARG A 99 8.74 -3.39 -2.00
C ARG A 99 8.72 -2.52 -0.76
N ARG A 100 8.21 -1.28 -0.84
CA ARG A 100 8.02 -0.41 0.33
C ARG A 100 7.12 -1.00 1.40
N LEU A 101 6.16 -1.84 1.01
CA LEU A 101 5.24 -2.48 1.94
C LEU A 101 5.77 -3.84 2.41
N ALA A 102 6.37 -4.62 1.51
CA ALA A 102 6.86 -5.96 1.82
C ALA A 102 8.15 -5.95 2.65
N GLY A 103 9.09 -5.05 2.34
CA GLY A 103 10.41 -4.98 2.98
C GLY A 103 10.33 -4.82 4.50
N PRO A 104 9.64 -3.78 5.01
CA PRO A 104 9.51 -3.56 6.45
C PRO A 104 8.81 -4.71 7.18
N LEU A 105 7.79 -5.33 6.57
CA LEU A 105 7.10 -6.47 7.17
C LEU A 105 7.96 -7.73 7.19
N LYS A 106 8.78 -7.94 6.15
CA LYS A 106 9.78 -9.01 6.12
C LYS A 106 10.79 -8.84 7.26
N SER A 107 11.40 -7.65 7.38
CA SER A 107 12.35 -7.36 8.45
C SER A 107 11.71 -7.56 9.82
N ARG A 108 10.50 -7.03 10.02
CA ARG A 108 9.75 -7.21 11.27
C ARG A 108 9.48 -8.67 11.60
N ARG A 109 9.16 -9.50 10.61
CA ARG A 109 9.00 -10.95 10.85
C ARG A 109 10.33 -11.59 11.26
N GLN A 110 11.45 -11.18 10.65
CA GLN A 110 12.78 -11.73 10.98
C GLN A 110 13.23 -11.38 12.41
N ASP A 111 12.75 -10.27 12.96
CA ASP A 111 12.99 -9.89 14.37
C ASP A 111 12.14 -10.69 15.38
N LEU A 112 11.16 -11.46 14.90
CA LEU A 112 10.31 -12.30 15.73
C LEU A 112 10.75 -13.77 15.59
N PRO A 113 10.52 -14.61 16.62
CA PRO A 113 10.78 -16.06 16.55
C PRO A 113 9.73 -16.80 15.67
N SER A 114 9.28 -16.17 14.57
CA SER A 114 8.23 -16.67 13.69
C SER A 114 8.80 -17.06 12.33
N SER A 115 8.58 -18.33 11.95
CA SER A 115 8.84 -18.78 10.59
C SER A 115 7.76 -18.29 9.63
N GLN A 116 8.06 -18.27 8.33
CA GLN A 116 7.05 -18.00 7.29
C GLN A 116 5.85 -18.97 7.38
N LYS A 117 6.08 -20.24 7.76
CA LYS A 117 5.02 -21.22 8.02
C LYS A 117 4.20 -20.87 9.27
N GLY A 118 4.83 -20.33 10.31
CA GLY A 118 4.15 -19.81 11.49
C GLY A 118 3.25 -18.63 11.13
N LEU A 119 3.82 -17.62 10.48
CA LEU A 119 3.07 -16.43 10.05
C LEU A 119 1.96 -16.77 9.05
N GLY A 120 2.21 -17.67 8.10
CA GLY A 120 1.19 -18.12 7.15
C GLY A 120 -0.04 -18.67 7.86
N ARG A 121 0.13 -19.48 8.92
CA ARG A 121 -0.98 -19.98 9.74
C ARG A 121 -1.77 -18.84 10.38
N LEU A 122 -1.09 -17.84 10.95
CA LEU A 122 -1.75 -16.66 11.57
C LEU A 122 -2.53 -15.80 10.56
N VAL A 123 -2.05 -15.73 9.32
CA VAL A 123 -2.70 -15.00 8.23
C VAL A 123 -3.76 -15.86 7.52
N GLY A 124 -3.76 -17.17 7.70
CA GLY A 124 -4.66 -18.10 7.00
C GLY A 124 -4.22 -18.44 5.57
N VAL A 125 -2.92 -18.35 5.27
CA VAL A 125 -2.28 -18.69 3.98
C VAL A 125 -1.11 -19.67 4.16
N SER A 126 -0.54 -20.16 3.06
CA SER A 126 0.64 -21.03 3.12
C SER A 126 1.91 -20.24 3.48
N GLY A 127 2.92 -20.91 4.04
CA GLY A 127 4.24 -20.30 4.23
C GLY A 127 4.90 -19.87 2.91
N SER A 128 4.65 -20.61 1.82
CA SER A 128 5.11 -20.24 0.48
C SER A 128 4.48 -18.94 -0.02
N SER A 129 3.21 -18.68 0.32
CA SER A 129 2.55 -17.40 0.03
C SER A 129 3.29 -16.25 0.71
N ILE A 130 3.61 -16.38 2.00
CA ILE A 130 4.41 -15.39 2.74
C ILE A 130 5.76 -15.17 2.06
N SER A 131 6.45 -16.24 1.66
CA SER A 131 7.73 -16.13 0.95
C SER A 131 7.61 -15.36 -0.38
N TYR A 132 6.56 -15.63 -1.17
CA TYR A 132 6.32 -14.87 -2.39
C TYR A 132 5.99 -13.41 -2.15
N TRP A 133 5.28 -13.09 -1.06
CA TRP A 133 4.95 -11.72 -0.68
C TRP A 133 6.20 -10.96 -0.23
N GLU A 134 7.03 -11.57 0.62
CA GLU A 134 8.30 -11.01 1.11
C GLU A 134 9.31 -10.74 -0.02
N LEU A 135 9.25 -11.54 -1.09
CA LEU A 135 10.10 -11.40 -2.27
C LEU A 135 9.47 -10.53 -3.37
N VAL A 136 8.26 -10.00 -3.14
CA VAL A 136 7.53 -9.19 -4.13
C VAL A 136 7.32 -9.93 -5.47
N ARG A 137 7.31 -11.28 -5.44
CA ARG A 137 7.12 -12.10 -6.66
C ARG A 137 5.65 -12.14 -7.07
N ILE A 138 4.78 -12.30 -6.07
CA ILE A 138 3.34 -12.29 -6.22
C ILE A 138 2.79 -11.43 -5.10
N PRO A 139 2.25 -10.23 -5.36
CA PRO A 139 1.70 -9.40 -4.30
C PRO A 139 0.44 -10.05 -3.70
N PRO A 140 0.19 -9.90 -2.39
CA PRO A 140 -1.09 -10.27 -1.83
C PRO A 140 -2.22 -9.41 -2.41
N ARG A 141 -3.46 -9.88 -2.24
CA ARG A 141 -4.63 -9.00 -2.33
C ARG A 141 -4.50 -7.89 -1.28
N SER A 142 -5.08 -6.72 -1.54
CA SER A 142 -4.97 -5.57 -0.63
C SER A 142 -5.35 -5.93 0.80
N ILE A 143 -6.52 -6.52 1.04
CA ILE A 143 -6.92 -6.90 2.40
C ILE A 143 -5.95 -7.87 3.09
N ALA A 144 -5.35 -8.80 2.35
CA ALA A 144 -4.35 -9.74 2.89
C ALA A 144 -3.03 -9.04 3.27
N GLN A 145 -2.66 -7.96 2.57
CA GLN A 145 -1.53 -7.10 2.96
C GLN A 145 -1.79 -6.44 4.33
N PHE A 146 -3.02 -5.98 4.58
CA PHE A 146 -3.40 -5.38 5.87
C PHE A 146 -3.43 -6.43 6.99
N VAL A 147 -3.95 -7.63 6.72
CA VAL A 147 -3.90 -8.74 7.69
C VAL A 147 -2.46 -9.12 8.02
N TRP A 148 -1.59 -9.22 7.02
CA TRP A 148 -0.16 -9.51 7.22
C TRP A 148 0.49 -8.47 8.14
N ALA A 149 0.28 -7.17 7.90
CA ALA A 149 0.79 -6.12 8.76
C ALA A 149 0.29 -6.27 10.21
N GLN A 150 -1.01 -6.48 10.40
CA GLN A 150 -1.62 -6.62 11.72
C GLN A 150 -1.07 -7.83 12.51
N LYS A 151 -0.87 -8.98 11.85
CA LYS A 151 -0.29 -10.16 12.52
C LYS A 151 1.17 -9.99 12.94
N LEU A 152 1.84 -8.93 12.47
CA LEU A 152 3.18 -8.54 12.91
C LEU A 152 3.18 -7.39 13.93
N GLY A 153 1.99 -6.95 14.37
CA GLY A 153 1.81 -5.79 15.24
C GLY A 153 1.99 -4.45 14.52
N CYS A 154 1.94 -4.45 13.20
CA CYS A 154 2.07 -3.26 12.37
C CYS A 154 0.70 -2.84 11.83
N SER A 155 0.60 -1.60 11.34
CA SER A 155 -0.54 -1.12 10.56
C SER A 155 -0.08 -0.54 9.22
N ILE A 156 -1.01 -0.35 8.29
CA ILE A 156 -0.75 0.33 7.01
C ILE A 156 -1.55 1.61 7.00
N ALA A 157 -0.89 2.72 6.66
CA ALA A 157 -1.47 4.04 6.63
C ALA A 157 -1.05 4.80 5.37
N LEU A 158 -1.70 5.94 5.13
CA LEU A 158 -1.30 6.89 4.12
C LEU A 158 -0.39 7.95 4.72
N TRP A 159 0.72 8.21 4.04
CA TRP A 159 1.66 9.27 4.37
C TRP A 159 1.75 10.26 3.22
N PRO A 160 1.72 11.59 3.46
CA PRO A 160 1.93 12.56 2.38
C PRO A 160 3.32 12.37 1.76
N ASN A 161 3.42 12.39 0.42
CA ASN A 161 4.70 12.58 -0.22
C ASN A 161 5.09 14.05 -0.04
N GLU A 162 5.69 14.41 1.11
CA GLU A 162 6.17 15.76 1.35
C GLU A 162 7.21 16.14 0.29
N LEU A 163 6.84 17.10 -0.55
CA LEU A 163 7.62 17.71 -1.64
C LEU A 163 8.74 18.65 -1.14
N SER A 164 9.10 18.60 0.13
CA SER A 164 9.99 19.58 0.78
C SER A 164 11.35 18.99 1.15
N GLY A 165 11.99 18.20 0.29
CA GLY A 165 13.42 17.87 0.41
C GLY A 165 13.87 17.02 1.61
N THR A 166 13.06 16.90 2.67
CA THR A 166 13.43 16.31 3.97
C THR A 166 12.63 15.06 4.32
N GLY A 167 11.58 14.74 3.57
CA GLY A 167 10.90 13.45 3.70
C GLY A 167 11.82 12.30 3.26
N PRO A 168 11.66 11.08 3.81
CA PRO A 168 12.44 9.91 3.37
C PRO A 168 12.22 9.61 1.88
N TYR A 169 11.20 10.23 1.27
CA TYR A 169 10.82 10.11 -0.12
C TYR A 169 11.09 11.37 -0.99
N SER A 170 12.04 12.23 -0.61
CA SER A 170 12.33 13.46 -1.37
C SER A 170 13.12 13.23 -2.67
N ARG A 171 13.86 12.12 -2.81
CA ARG A 171 14.68 11.80 -4.01
C ARG A 171 13.90 11.15 -5.16
N TYR A 172 12.58 11.08 -5.08
CA TYR A 172 11.73 10.29 -5.98
C TYR A 172 11.38 11.00 -7.29
N GLY A 173 11.79 12.27 -7.42
CA GLY A 173 11.30 13.17 -8.45
C GLY A 173 9.81 13.48 -8.26
N PRO A 174 9.30 14.56 -8.87
CA PRO A 174 7.87 14.85 -8.80
C PRO A 174 7.05 13.70 -9.40
N VAL A 175 5.98 13.30 -8.72
CA VAL A 175 4.91 12.52 -9.37
C VAL A 175 4.18 13.47 -10.31
N PRO A 176 3.99 13.12 -11.61
CA PRO A 176 3.15 13.91 -12.50
C PRO A 176 1.78 14.07 -11.86
N ARG A 177 1.41 15.30 -11.49
CA ARG A 177 0.13 15.53 -10.83
C ARG A 177 -0.98 15.39 -11.84
N ILE A 178 -2.11 14.83 -11.41
CA ILE A 178 -3.36 14.95 -12.15
C ILE A 178 -3.71 16.44 -12.15
N GLU A 179 -3.74 17.04 -13.34
CA GLU A 179 -4.23 18.41 -13.49
C GLU A 179 -5.71 18.44 -13.09
N SER A 180 -6.08 19.46 -12.33
CA SER A 180 -7.49 19.69 -11.97
C SER A 180 -8.24 20.03 -13.25
N GLY A 181 -8.87 19.03 -13.88
CA GLY A 181 -9.81 19.25 -14.98
C GLY A 181 -10.98 20.11 -14.48
N GLY A 182 -11.12 21.30 -15.06
CA GLY A 182 -12.23 22.21 -14.84
C GLY A 182 -13.56 21.66 -15.33
#